data_AF-A0AAD7W691-F1
#
_entry.id   AF-A0AAD7W691-F1
#
_cell.length_a   1.000
_cell.length_b   1.000
_cell.length_c   1.000
_cell.angle_alpha   90.00
_cell.angle_beta   90.00
_cell.angle_gamma   90.00
#
_symmetry.space_group_name_H-M   'P 1'
#
loop_
_entity.id
_entity.type
_entity.pdbx_description
1 polymer ?
#
loop_
_entity_poly.entity_id
_entity_poly.type
_entity_poly.pdbx_seq_one_letter_code
_entity_poly.pdbx_strand_id
1 'polypeptide(L)'
;MQAAAITDYKSHFVNGHFNYCGEAGIGICATIMPFIDLESNLPASKFTDEFLKKLCSTTASVLGKPEDRMNLSVKSGLAMLMAGSTAPCVILCISAIGVTDTAEKNKEHSAKIFNFLTGELGLSEDRIVIRFYPLEPWQVGKKGTVMSFL
;
A
#
# COMPACT_ATOMS: atom_id res chain seq x y z
N MET A 1 -31.03 9.95 -24.41
CA MET A 1 -30.29 8.76 -23.91
C MET A 1 -29.83 9.07 -22.51
N GLN A 2 -29.99 8.10 -21.61
CA GLN A 2 -30.19 8.26 -20.16
C GLN A 2 -29.07 8.96 -19.39
N ALA A 3 -29.47 9.89 -18.52
CA ALA A 3 -28.70 10.30 -17.36
C ALA A 3 -28.75 9.18 -16.32
N ALA A 4 -27.59 8.63 -15.94
CA ALA A 4 -27.50 7.70 -14.82
C ALA A 4 -27.70 8.48 -13.51
N ALA A 5 -28.60 7.97 -12.68
CA ALA A 5 -28.94 8.56 -11.39
C ALA A 5 -27.70 8.62 -10.48
N ILE A 6 -27.44 9.79 -9.91
CA ILE A 6 -26.49 10.00 -8.84
C ILE A 6 -27.13 9.41 -7.58
N THR A 7 -26.73 8.20 -7.21
CA THR A 7 -27.14 7.61 -5.92
C THR A 7 -26.45 8.38 -4.81
N ASP A 8 -27.25 9.03 -3.98
CA ASP A 8 -26.84 9.83 -2.83
C ASP A 8 -26.11 8.95 -1.79
N TYR A 9 -24.78 8.97 -1.80
CA TYR A 9 -23.95 8.32 -0.78
C TYR A 9 -24.01 9.15 0.51
N LYS A 10 -24.91 8.79 1.42
CA LYS A 10 -24.94 9.37 2.76
C LYS A 10 -23.70 8.96 3.56
N SER A 11 -22.71 9.85 3.59
CA SER A 11 -21.61 9.79 4.56
C SER A 11 -22.16 9.86 5.99
N HIS A 12 -22.09 8.77 6.76
CA HIS A 12 -22.35 8.82 8.19
C HIS A 12 -21.04 9.14 8.92
N PHE A 13 -20.97 10.35 9.46
CA PHE A 13 -19.90 10.77 10.36
C PHE A 13 -20.16 10.17 11.74
N VAL A 14 -19.38 9.18 12.15
CA VAL A 14 -19.43 8.63 13.51
C VAL A 14 -18.00 8.60 14.05
N ASN A 15 -17.76 9.27 15.18
CA ASN A 15 -16.47 9.33 15.88
C ASN A 15 -15.28 9.82 15.05
N GLY A 16 -15.48 10.79 14.14
CA GLY A 16 -14.37 11.41 13.39
C GLY A 16 -13.80 10.58 12.24
N HIS A 17 -14.41 9.43 11.92
CA HIS A 17 -14.06 8.59 10.78
C HIS A 17 -15.22 8.55 9.77
N PHE A 18 -14.89 8.65 8.47
CA PHE A 18 -15.84 8.39 7.40
C PHE A 18 -16.07 6.88 7.28
N ASN A 19 -17.15 6.38 7.87
CA ASN A 19 -17.56 4.98 7.70
C ASN A 19 -18.37 4.86 6.40
N TYR A 20 -17.76 4.30 5.36
CA TYR A 20 -18.49 3.84 4.17
C TYR A 20 -19.10 2.45 4.47
N CYS A 21 -20.21 2.43 5.21
CA CYS A 21 -21.05 1.23 5.31
C CYS A 21 -22.01 1.19 4.11
N GLY A 22 -21.60 0.49 3.05
CA GLY A 22 -22.49 0.03 2.00
C GLY A 22 -22.71 -1.47 2.14
N GLU A 23 -23.95 -1.89 2.35
CA GLU A 23 -24.35 -3.30 2.23
C GLU A 23 -24.00 -3.81 0.82
N ALA A 24 -23.52 -5.05 0.74
CA ALA A 24 -22.93 -5.75 -0.40
C ALA A 24 -21.41 -5.51 -0.61
N GLY A 25 -20.61 -6.49 -0.18
CA GLY A 25 -19.14 -6.55 -0.16
C GLY A 25 -18.41 -6.57 -1.52
N ILE A 26 -18.86 -5.77 -2.49
CA ILE A 26 -18.22 -5.60 -3.80
C ILE A 26 -17.78 -4.13 -4.02
N GLY A 27 -18.35 -3.15 -3.31
CA GLY A 27 -18.10 -1.72 -3.55
C GLY A 27 -16.79 -1.14 -2.99
N ILE A 28 -16.32 -1.63 -1.83
CA ILE A 28 -15.15 -1.04 -1.14
C ILE A 28 -13.82 -1.52 -1.76
N CYS A 29 -13.83 -2.64 -2.49
CA CYS A 29 -12.62 -3.18 -3.08
C CYS A 29 -12.07 -2.28 -4.21
N ALA A 30 -12.96 -1.64 -4.99
CA ALA A 30 -12.63 -0.95 -6.24
C ALA A 30 -12.03 0.47 -6.07
N THR A 31 -12.16 1.09 -4.90
CA THR A 31 -11.71 2.48 -4.62
C THR A 31 -10.34 2.56 -3.95
N ILE A 32 -9.75 1.44 -3.57
CA ILE A 32 -8.49 1.43 -2.83
C ILE A 32 -7.32 1.37 -3.81
N MET A 33 -6.45 2.38 -3.79
CA MET A 33 -5.25 2.47 -4.61
C MET A 33 -4.00 2.46 -3.74
N PRO A 34 -3.33 1.30 -3.60
CA PRO A 34 -2.10 1.20 -2.84
C PRO A 34 -0.91 1.80 -3.60
N PHE A 35 -0.05 2.48 -2.85
CA PHE A 35 1.25 2.97 -3.27
C PHE A 35 2.30 2.31 -2.37
N ILE A 36 3.20 1.57 -3.01
CA ILE A 36 4.29 0.86 -2.38
C ILE A 36 5.58 1.55 -2.80
N ASP A 37 6.27 2.18 -1.86
CA ASP A 37 7.57 2.80 -2.10
C ASP A 37 8.63 2.03 -1.32
N LEU A 38 9.60 1.44 -2.02
CA LEU A 38 10.72 0.73 -1.44
C LEU A 38 11.98 1.57 -1.56
N GLU A 39 12.59 1.88 -0.42
CA GLU A 39 13.87 2.59 -0.35
C GLU A 39 14.94 1.65 0.22
N SER A 40 16.09 1.55 -0.45
CA SER A 40 17.17 0.65 -0.02
C SER A 40 18.56 1.12 -0.43
N ASN A 41 19.56 0.76 0.37
CA ASN A 41 20.98 0.89 0.03
C ASN A 41 21.50 -0.28 -0.81
N LEU A 42 20.69 -1.30 -1.05
CA LEU A 42 21.01 -2.38 -1.98
C LEU A 42 21.15 -1.86 -3.41
N PRO A 43 22.00 -2.46 -4.24
CA PRO A 43 22.15 -2.07 -5.63
C PRO A 43 20.90 -2.40 -6.46
N ALA A 44 20.69 -1.67 -7.54
CA ALA A 44 19.55 -1.87 -8.46
C ALA A 44 19.42 -3.32 -8.97
N SER A 45 20.53 -4.05 -9.09
CA SER A 45 20.55 -5.45 -9.53
C SER A 45 19.79 -6.41 -8.62
N LYS A 46 19.48 -6.02 -7.38
CA LYS A 46 18.62 -6.80 -6.47
C LYS A 46 17.13 -6.65 -6.75
N PHE A 47 16.73 -5.59 -7.45
CA PHE A 47 15.33 -5.25 -7.71
C PHE A 47 14.96 -5.55 -9.17
N THR A 48 15.02 -6.83 -9.53
CA THR A 48 14.68 -7.30 -10.87
C THR A 48 13.18 -7.16 -11.16
N ASP A 49 12.79 -7.20 -12.44
CA ASP A 49 11.37 -7.21 -12.83
C ASP A 49 10.58 -8.36 -12.17
N GLU A 50 11.23 -9.51 -11.95
CA GLU A 50 10.64 -10.64 -11.24
C GLU A 50 10.35 -10.29 -9.78
N PHE A 51 11.33 -9.69 -9.08
CA PHE A 51 11.14 -9.21 -7.71
C PHE A 51 10.00 -8.19 -7.63
N LEU A 52 9.95 -7.22 -8.56
CA LEU A 52 8.90 -6.19 -8.59
C LEU A 52 7.51 -6.82 -8.74
N LYS A 53 7.37 -7.80 -9.64
CA LYS A 53 6.10 -8.53 -9.85
C LYS A 53 5.71 -9.34 -8.60
N LYS A 54 6.66 -10.04 -7.98
CA LYS A 54 6.40 -10.80 -6.75
C LYS A 54 6.02 -9.91 -5.58
N LEU A 55 6.68 -8.77 -5.42
CA LEU A 55 6.36 -7.78 -4.39
C LEU A 55 4.97 -7.20 -4.60
N CYS A 56 4.63 -6.83 -5.85
CA CYS A 56 3.30 -6.36 -6.23
C CYS A 56 2.23 -7.42 -5.92
N SER A 57 2.41 -8.66 -6.37
CA SER A 57 1.46 -9.76 -6.14
C SER A 57 1.28 -10.08 -4.66
N THR A 58 2.38 -10.12 -3.91
CA THR A 58 2.37 -10.38 -2.46
C THR A 58 1.65 -9.27 -1.71
N THR A 59 1.99 -8.01 -1.97
CA THR A 59 1.35 -6.86 -1.32
C THR A 59 -0.13 -6.72 -1.71
N ALA A 60 -0.48 -7.02 -2.98
CA ALA A 60 -1.86 -7.06 -3.44
C ALA A 60 -2.68 -8.11 -2.67
N SER A 61 -2.17 -9.34 -2.54
CA SER A 61 -2.79 -10.42 -1.77
C SER A 61 -2.96 -10.04 -0.30
N VAL A 62 -1.92 -9.45 0.31
CA VAL A 62 -1.92 -9.03 1.72
C VAL A 62 -2.94 -7.93 1.99
N LEU A 63 -3.07 -6.97 1.08
CA LEU A 63 -3.99 -5.83 1.22
C LEU A 63 -5.41 -6.15 0.72
N GLY A 64 -5.65 -7.34 0.15
CA GLY A 64 -6.93 -7.71 -0.46
C GLY A 64 -7.27 -6.82 -1.66
N LYS A 65 -6.30 -6.57 -2.54
CA LYS A 65 -6.43 -5.70 -3.70
C LYS A 65 -6.05 -6.41 -4.99
N PRO A 66 -6.66 -6.04 -6.12
CA PRO A 66 -6.23 -6.54 -7.42
C PRO A 66 -4.90 -5.89 -7.82
N GLU A 67 -4.04 -6.64 -8.50
CA GLU A 67 -2.70 -6.20 -8.89
C GLU A 67 -2.72 -5.00 -9.85
N ASP A 68 -3.76 -4.87 -10.68
CA ASP A 68 -3.93 -3.76 -11.63
C ASP A 68 -4.20 -2.38 -10.96
N ARG A 69 -4.37 -2.37 -9.63
CA ARG A 69 -4.51 -1.15 -8.81
C ARG A 69 -3.26 -0.79 -8.02
N MET A 70 -2.25 -1.66 -8.03
CA MET A 70 -1.03 -1.47 -7.27
C MET A 70 -0.09 -0.51 -7.99
N ASN A 71 0.55 0.37 -7.22
CA ASN A 71 1.61 1.23 -7.70
C ASN A 71 2.87 0.87 -6.90
N LEU A 72 3.96 0.56 -7.58
CA LEU A 72 5.23 0.18 -6.96
C LEU A 72 6.35 1.06 -7.51
N SER A 73 7.12 1.67 -6.61
CA SER A 73 8.34 2.38 -6.94
C SER A 73 9.51 1.87 -6.08
N VAL A 74 10.71 1.84 -6.67
CA VAL A 74 11.93 1.40 -5.96
C VAL A 74 13.02 2.45 -6.13
N LYS A 75 13.59 2.88 -5.01
CA LYS A 75 14.78 3.73 -4.94
C LYS A 75 15.93 2.90 -4.35
N SER A 76 16.81 2.43 -5.23
CA SER A 76 17.97 1.61 -4.88
C SER A 76 19.25 2.44 -4.75
N GLY A 77 20.29 1.89 -4.10
CA GLY A 77 21.62 2.50 -4.02
C GLY A 77 21.68 3.78 -3.18
N LEU A 78 20.72 3.94 -2.26
CA LEU A 78 20.65 5.12 -1.40
C LEU A 78 21.71 5.07 -0.30
N ALA A 79 22.17 6.24 0.15
CA ALA A 79 22.92 6.35 1.39
C ALA A 79 21.95 6.22 2.58
N MET A 80 21.98 5.07 3.26
CA MET A 80 21.06 4.77 4.37
C MET A 80 21.82 4.32 5.62
N LEU A 81 21.33 4.75 6.78
CA LEU A 81 21.74 4.28 8.09
C LEU A 81 20.47 3.90 8.87
N MET A 82 20.41 2.66 9.33
CA MET A 82 19.29 2.12 10.09
C MET A 82 19.81 1.55 11.41
N ALA A 83 19.21 1.97 12.52
CA ALA A 83 19.60 1.54 13.86
C ALA A 83 21.14 1.61 14.11
N GLY A 84 21.79 2.67 13.63
CA GLY A 84 23.24 2.87 13.81
C GLY A 84 24.15 2.13 12.82
N SER A 85 23.60 1.38 11.87
CA SER A 85 24.38 0.60 10.90
C SER A 85 24.01 0.93 9.44
N THR A 86 25.01 0.98 8.58
CA THR A 86 24.90 1.12 7.11
C THR A 86 24.86 -0.21 6.38
N ALA A 87 24.76 -1.33 7.11
CA ALA A 87 24.53 -2.66 6.52
C ALA A 87 23.29 -2.66 5.60
N PRO A 88 23.16 -3.63 4.67
CA PRO A 88 21.98 -3.76 3.83
C PRO A 88 20.67 -3.59 4.60
N CYS A 89 19.76 -2.74 4.11
CA CYS A 89 18.47 -2.48 4.74
C CYS A 89 17.42 -1.98 3.76
N VAL A 90 16.15 -2.06 4.18
CA VAL A 90 14.98 -1.62 3.41
C VAL A 90 14.04 -0.83 4.30
N ILE A 91 13.59 0.32 3.80
CA ILE A 91 12.43 1.03 4.33
C ILE A 91 11.31 0.89 3.31
N LEU A 92 10.20 0.26 3.71
CA LEU A 92 9.01 0.14 2.89
C LEU A 92 7.94 1.12 3.38
N CYS A 93 7.36 1.88 2.47
CA CYS A 93 6.21 2.73 2.75
C CYS A 93 5.01 2.19 1.99
N ILE A 94 3.91 1.97 2.72
CA ILE A 94 2.66 1.47 2.17
C ILE A 94 1.59 2.51 2.44
N SER A 95 1.12 3.16 1.39
CA SER A 95 0.05 4.14 1.46
C SER A 95 -1.19 3.59 0.78
N ALA A 96 -2.33 3.55 1.47
CA ALA A 96 -3.56 3.00 0.90
C ALA A 96 -4.82 3.56 1.57
N ILE A 97 -5.92 3.52 0.84
CA ILE A 97 -7.23 3.93 1.35
C ILE A 97 -7.86 2.78 2.13
N GLY A 98 -8.24 3.00 3.40
CA GLY A 98 -9.07 2.08 4.21
C GLY A 98 -8.50 0.70 4.60
N VAL A 99 -7.25 0.39 4.24
CA VAL A 99 -6.59 -0.90 4.59
C VAL A 99 -5.36 -0.74 5.46
N THR A 100 -4.85 0.47 5.64
CA THR A 100 -3.66 0.76 6.46
C THR A 100 -3.97 1.64 7.67
N ASP A 101 -5.23 1.66 8.10
CA ASP A 101 -5.84 2.61 9.05
C ASP A 101 -5.93 2.09 10.50
N THR A 102 -5.64 0.80 10.75
CA THR A 102 -5.68 0.22 12.11
C THR A 102 -4.43 -0.57 12.45
N ALA A 103 -4.12 -0.67 13.76
CA ALA A 103 -2.96 -1.42 14.24
C ALA A 103 -3.09 -2.93 13.96
N GLU A 104 -4.30 -3.48 14.07
CA GLU A 104 -4.59 -4.90 13.85
C GLU A 104 -4.35 -5.30 12.38
N LYS A 105 -4.87 -4.51 11.42
CA LYS A 105 -4.61 -4.72 9.99
C LYS A 105 -3.12 -4.62 9.69
N ASN A 106 -2.49 -3.54 10.17
CA ASN A 106 -1.07 -3.28 9.92
C ASN A 106 -0.15 -4.33 10.55
N LYS A 107 -0.53 -4.93 11.68
CA LYS A 107 0.18 -6.07 12.29
C LYS A 107 0.20 -7.28 11.35
N GLU A 108 -0.97 -7.65 10.81
CA GLU A 108 -1.07 -8.76 9.86
C GLU A 108 -0.37 -8.48 8.53
N HIS A 109 -0.50 -7.25 8.02
CA HIS A 109 0.17 -6.82 6.80
C HIS A 109 1.68 -6.85 6.96
N SER A 110 2.18 -6.29 8.07
CA SER A 110 3.60 -6.28 8.40
C SER A 110 4.16 -7.69 8.41
N ALA A 111 3.57 -8.61 9.19
CA ALA A 111 4.08 -9.98 9.31
C ALA A 111 4.24 -10.69 7.95
N LYS A 112 3.25 -10.59 7.06
CA LYS A 112 3.28 -11.25 5.75
C LYS A 112 4.30 -10.62 4.80
N ILE A 113 4.34 -9.29 4.73
CA ILE A 113 5.25 -8.56 3.83
C ILE A 113 6.70 -8.70 4.29
N PHE A 114 6.90 -8.71 5.60
CA PHE A 114 8.21 -8.85 6.19
C PHE A 114 8.82 -10.22 5.91
N ASN A 115 8.03 -11.31 6.06
CA ASN A 115 8.45 -12.65 5.69
C ASN A 115 8.85 -12.76 4.21
N PHE A 116 8.15 -12.05 3.32
CA PHE A 116 8.50 -11.99 1.91
C PHE A 116 9.86 -11.29 1.69
N LEU A 117 10.05 -10.11 2.29
CA LEU A 117 11.26 -9.31 2.10
C LEU A 117 12.51 -9.98 2.70
N THR A 118 12.41 -10.59 3.87
CA THR A 118 13.53 -11.33 4.48
C THR A 118 13.95 -12.50 3.60
N GLY A 119 12.98 -13.25 3.05
CA GLY A 119 13.23 -14.37 2.15
C GLY A 119 13.85 -13.97 0.82
N GLU A 120 13.30 -12.99 0.13
CA GLU A 120 13.76 -12.60 -1.22
C GLU A 120 15.08 -11.79 -1.19
N LEU A 121 15.30 -10.98 -0.15
CA LEU A 121 16.49 -10.09 -0.09
C LEU A 121 17.59 -10.61 0.85
N GLY A 122 17.32 -11.66 1.63
CA GLY A 122 18.29 -12.23 2.57
C GLY A 122 18.67 -11.26 3.70
N LEU A 123 17.74 -10.39 4.11
CA LEU A 123 17.92 -9.42 5.18
C LEU A 123 17.47 -10.01 6.51
N SER A 124 18.15 -9.64 7.60
CA SER A 124 17.67 -9.90 8.95
C SER A 124 16.51 -8.99 9.31
N GLU A 125 15.71 -9.41 10.28
CA GLU A 125 14.49 -8.72 10.69
C GLU A 125 14.75 -7.27 11.13
N ASP A 126 15.83 -7.02 11.85
CA ASP A 126 16.23 -5.68 12.29
C ASP A 126 16.61 -4.71 11.17
N ARG A 127 16.69 -5.19 9.92
CA ARG A 127 17.10 -4.41 8.73
C ARG A 127 15.94 -4.04 7.81
N ILE A 128 14.70 -4.30 8.22
CA ILE A 128 13.50 -3.93 7.48
C ILE A 128 12.60 -3.11 8.40
N VAL A 129 12.10 -1.98 7.89
CA VAL A 129 11.07 -1.18 8.58
C VAL A 129 9.94 -0.89 7.61
N ILE A 130 8.70 -1.03 8.08
CA ILE A 130 7.50 -0.74 7.28
C ILE A 130 6.76 0.45 7.92
N ARG A 131 6.43 1.44 7.11
CA ARG A 131 5.57 2.57 7.49
C ARG A 131 4.26 2.48 6.74
N PHE A 132 3.16 2.59 7.47
CA PHE A 132 1.81 2.56 6.93
C PHE A 132 1.22 3.97 6.95
N TYR A 133 0.70 4.41 5.82
CA TYR A 133 0.10 5.72 5.65
C TYR A 133 -1.35 5.56 5.18
N PRO A 134 -2.34 5.78 6.04
CA PRO A 134 -3.72 5.83 5.58
C PRO A 134 -3.90 7.00 4.60
N LEU A 135 -4.61 6.73 3.52
CA LEU A 135 -5.02 7.73 2.54
C LEU A 135 -6.52 7.87 2.52
N GLU A 136 -6.98 9.07 2.17
CA GLU A 136 -8.37 9.37 1.85
C GLU A 136 -8.55 9.51 0.33
N PRO A 137 -9.74 9.23 -0.22
CA PRO A 137 -9.97 9.30 -1.67
C PRO A 137 -9.63 10.66 -2.31
N TRP A 138 -9.79 11.77 -1.58
CA TRP A 138 -9.51 13.11 -2.12
C TRP A 138 -8.00 13.40 -2.25
N GLN A 139 -7.14 12.58 -1.63
CA GLN A 139 -5.68 12.72 -1.72
C GLN A 139 -5.10 12.06 -2.98
N VAL A 140 -5.89 11.25 -3.69
CA VAL A 140 -5.41 10.45 -4.82
C VAL A 140 -6.05 10.93 -6.12
N GLY A 141 -5.22 11.48 -7.01
CA GLY A 141 -5.61 11.90 -8.36
C GLY A 141 -5.52 10.77 -9.38
N LYS A 142 -6.55 10.60 -10.22
CA LYS A 142 -6.56 9.65 -11.34
C LYS A 142 -7.55 10.10 -12.42
N LYS A 143 -7.21 9.83 -13.69
CA LYS A 143 -8.08 10.16 -14.86
C LYS A 143 -8.55 11.63 -14.90
N GLY A 144 -7.70 12.57 -14.45
CA GLY A 144 -8.02 14.00 -14.45
C GLY A 144 -8.97 14.48 -13.35
N THR A 145 -9.27 13.64 -12.35
CA THR A 145 -10.05 13.98 -11.14
C THR A 145 -9.41 13.34 -9.90
N VAL A 146 -10.10 13.33 -8.75
CA VAL A 146 -9.70 12.59 -7.55
C VAL A 146 -10.62 11.39 -7.30
N MET A 147 -10.13 10.41 -6.53
CA MET A 147 -10.88 9.19 -6.24
C MET A 147 -12.19 9.42 -5.51
N SER A 148 -12.40 10.58 -4.88
CA SER A 148 -13.70 10.97 -4.31
C SER A 148 -14.83 11.07 -5.34
N PHE A 149 -14.51 11.21 -6.64
CA PHE A 149 -15.49 11.39 -7.72
C PHE A 149 -15.45 10.25 -8.76
N LEU A 150 -14.84 9.12 -8.44
CA LEU A 150 -14.67 7.97 -9.34
C LEU A 150 -15.35 6.71 -8.82
#